data_AF-A0A7Y8JIK4-F1
#
_entry.id   AF-A0A7Y8JIK4-F1
#
_cell.length_a   1.000
_cell.length_b   1.000
_cell.length_c   1.000
_cell.angle_alpha   90.00
_cell.angle_beta   90.00
_cell.angle_gamma   90.00
#
_symmetry.space_group_name_H-M   'P 1'
#
loop_
_entity.id
_entity.type
_entity.pdbx_description
1 polymer ?
#
loop_
_entity_poly.entity_id
_entity_poly.type
_entity_poly.pdbx_seq_one_letter_code
_entity_poly.pdbx_strand_id
1 'polypeptide(L)'
;SIMRQDPDIILVGEIRDKETAEMAFRAAMTGHQVFTTLHTNSALGVFPRLLDIGIPPGIMAGNIIGVVAQRLIRKLCPHCKTPYVPDDSEALILGWREAGEPVIYQATGCDRCEGKGYRGRLALIEVLRLDTNMDELIASGASMLSLRQAAHDRGYRPLAEDGIRHVLEGMTSLAEVSRVVDLTGRV
;
A
#
# COMPACT_ATOMS: atom_id res chain seq x y z
N SER A 1 26.05 -18.08 -9.32
CA SER A 1 24.64 -17.70 -9.59
C SER A 1 23.76 -18.49 -8.66
N ILE A 2 22.82 -17.82 -7.98
CA ILE A 2 21.93 -18.42 -6.98
C ILE A 2 21.11 -19.59 -7.55
N MET A 3 20.82 -19.56 -8.85
CA MET A 3 20.13 -20.63 -9.60
C MET A 3 20.88 -21.97 -9.62
N ARG A 4 22.16 -22.00 -9.25
CA ARG A 4 22.98 -23.23 -9.15
C ARG A 4 23.10 -23.73 -7.71
N GLN A 5 22.24 -23.28 -6.81
CA GLN A 5 22.22 -23.67 -5.39
C GLN A 5 21.00 -24.53 -5.04
N ASP A 6 20.24 -24.98 -6.03
CA ASP A 6 18.98 -25.70 -5.83
C ASP A 6 18.01 -24.95 -4.89
N PRO A 7 17.76 -23.65 -5.09
CA PRO A 7 16.91 -22.89 -4.17
C PRO A 7 15.42 -23.18 -4.41
N ASP A 8 14.61 -23.20 -3.35
CA ASP A 8 13.14 -23.14 -3.47
C ASP A 8 12.63 -21.68 -3.47
N ILE A 9 13.26 -20.83 -2.64
CA ILE A 9 12.87 -19.45 -2.40
C ILE A 9 14.06 -18.54 -2.64
N ILE A 10 13.84 -17.47 -3.42
CA ILE A 10 14.86 -16.48 -3.75
C ILE A 10 14.41 -15.12 -3.25
N LEU A 11 15.26 -14.44 -2.47
CA LEU A 11 15.07 -13.05 -2.07
C LEU A 11 16.02 -12.15 -2.85
N VAL A 12 15.46 -11.32 -3.74
CA VAL A 12 16.18 -10.25 -4.43
C VAL A 12 15.91 -8.96 -3.68
N GLY A 13 16.92 -8.38 -3.02
CA GLY A 13 16.72 -7.26 -2.10
C GLY A 13 15.84 -6.14 -2.66
N GLU A 14 16.13 -5.69 -3.89
CA GLU A 14 15.36 -4.67 -4.60
C GLU A 14 15.59 -4.77 -6.11
N ILE A 15 14.59 -4.34 -6.89
CA ILE A 15 14.73 -4.17 -8.34
C ILE A 15 14.96 -2.68 -8.62
N ARG A 16 16.18 -2.35 -9.05
CA ARG A 16 16.57 -1.00 -9.46
C ARG A 16 16.64 -0.80 -10.97
N ASP A 17 16.94 -1.86 -11.70
CA ASP A 17 17.25 -1.86 -13.12
C ASP A 17 16.65 -3.07 -13.84
N LYS A 18 16.74 -3.04 -15.17
CA LYS A 18 16.17 -4.06 -16.07
C LYS A 18 16.82 -5.42 -15.88
N GLU A 19 18.14 -5.46 -15.71
CA GLU A 19 18.89 -6.71 -15.57
C GLU A 19 18.43 -7.47 -14.33
N THR A 20 18.36 -6.78 -13.19
CA THR A 20 17.89 -7.35 -11.93
C THR A 20 16.43 -7.82 -12.03
N ALA A 21 15.57 -7.03 -12.68
CA ALA A 21 14.18 -7.39 -12.93
C ALA A 21 14.06 -8.66 -13.78
N GLU A 22 14.77 -8.73 -14.91
CA GLU A 22 14.76 -9.90 -15.79
C GLU A 22 15.25 -11.15 -15.08
N MET A 23 16.28 -11.04 -14.24
CA MET A 23 16.76 -12.18 -13.44
C MET A 23 15.70 -12.67 -12.45
N ALA A 24 15.01 -11.76 -11.76
CA ALA A 24 13.93 -12.11 -10.83
C ALA A 24 12.76 -12.81 -11.56
N PHE A 25 12.34 -12.28 -12.70
CA PHE A 25 11.28 -12.89 -13.52
C PHE A 25 11.69 -14.24 -14.11
N ARG A 26 12.95 -14.41 -14.56
CA ARG A 26 13.45 -15.70 -15.04
C ARG A 26 13.46 -16.76 -13.92
N ALA A 27 13.83 -16.38 -12.70
CA ALA A 27 13.75 -17.26 -11.55
C ALA A 27 12.29 -17.68 -11.28
N ALA A 28 11.35 -16.72 -11.28
CA ALA A 28 9.93 -17.00 -11.10
C ALA A 28 9.36 -17.94 -12.19
N MET A 29 9.65 -17.66 -13.47
CA MET A 29 9.20 -18.49 -14.61
C MET A 29 9.73 -19.93 -14.59
N THR A 30 10.84 -20.18 -13.88
CA THR A 30 11.42 -21.52 -13.72
C THR A 30 10.92 -22.24 -12.47
N GLY A 31 9.90 -21.71 -11.80
CA GLY A 31 9.21 -22.37 -10.68
C GLY A 31 9.66 -21.95 -9.29
N HIS A 32 10.54 -20.94 -9.17
CA HIS A 32 11.03 -20.47 -7.87
C HIS A 32 10.07 -19.45 -7.26
N GLN A 33 9.88 -19.50 -5.93
CA GLN A 33 9.19 -18.42 -5.24
C GLN A 33 10.15 -17.24 -5.06
N VAL A 34 9.87 -16.13 -5.73
CA VAL A 34 10.72 -14.93 -5.67
C VAL A 34 10.08 -13.85 -4.82
N PHE A 35 10.82 -13.32 -3.85
CA PHE A 35 10.49 -12.11 -3.11
C PHE A 35 11.42 -10.98 -3.52
N THR A 36 10.87 -9.80 -3.73
CA THR A 36 11.65 -8.60 -4.02
C THR A 36 10.94 -7.33 -3.60
N THR A 37 11.63 -6.20 -3.68
CA THR A 37 11.08 -4.89 -3.34
C THR A 37 11.21 -3.92 -4.51
N LEU A 38 10.21 -3.05 -4.65
CA LEU A 38 10.24 -1.90 -5.54
C LEU A 38 9.84 -0.65 -4.76
N HIS A 39 10.38 0.49 -5.17
CA HIS A 39 9.97 1.78 -4.65
C HIS A 39 8.77 2.31 -5.43
N THR A 40 7.57 2.04 -4.91
CA THR A 40 6.31 2.56 -5.45
C THR A 40 5.46 3.18 -4.34
N ASN A 41 4.45 3.97 -4.75
CA ASN A 41 3.53 4.63 -3.82
C ASN A 41 2.31 3.78 -3.47
N SER A 42 2.05 2.72 -4.23
CA SER A 42 0.96 1.76 -4.03
C SER A 42 1.35 0.42 -4.67
N ALA A 43 0.56 -0.62 -4.39
CA ALA A 43 0.72 -1.94 -4.97
C ALA A 43 0.47 -1.91 -6.48
N LEU A 44 -0.60 -1.22 -6.92
CA LEU A 44 -0.88 -1.02 -8.34
C LEU A 44 0.23 -0.22 -9.06
N GLY A 45 0.98 0.62 -8.34
CA GLY A 45 2.11 1.38 -8.88
C GLY A 45 3.30 0.52 -9.34
N VAL A 46 3.31 -0.79 -9.02
CA VAL A 46 4.34 -1.73 -9.48
C VAL A 46 4.31 -1.93 -10.99
N PHE A 47 3.13 -1.97 -11.61
CA PHE A 47 3.01 -2.19 -13.05
C PHE A 47 3.65 -1.09 -13.90
N PRO A 48 3.29 0.21 -13.74
CA PRO A 48 3.96 1.27 -14.49
C PRO A 48 5.46 1.34 -14.16
N ARG A 49 5.86 1.08 -12.91
CA ARG A 49 7.28 1.08 -12.54
C ARG A 49 8.08 -0.02 -13.26
N LEU A 50 7.53 -1.22 -13.38
CA LEU A 50 8.17 -2.32 -14.11
C LEU A 50 8.18 -2.06 -15.62
N LEU A 51 7.15 -1.41 -16.16
CA LEU A 51 7.11 -0.98 -17.56
C LEU A 51 8.22 0.04 -17.83
N ASP A 52 8.41 1.03 -16.94
CA ASP A 52 9.47 2.03 -17.03
C ASP A 52 10.88 1.42 -16.96
N ILE A 53 11.03 0.34 -16.16
CA ILE A 53 12.27 -0.46 -16.09
C ILE A 53 12.51 -1.26 -17.39
N GLY A 54 11.48 -1.43 -18.22
CA GLY A 54 11.56 -2.11 -19.50
C GLY A 54 11.17 -3.59 -19.45
N ILE A 55 10.39 -4.00 -18.44
CA ILE A 55 9.76 -5.32 -18.40
C ILE A 55 8.44 -5.27 -19.19
N PRO A 56 8.24 -6.14 -20.19
CA PRO A 56 6.99 -6.19 -20.94
C PRO A 56 5.80 -6.69 -20.10
N PRO A 57 4.56 -6.23 -20.36
CA PRO A 57 3.39 -6.68 -19.61
C PRO A 57 3.18 -8.20 -19.64
N GLY A 58 3.47 -8.85 -20.78
CA GLY A 58 3.36 -10.30 -20.92
C GLY A 58 4.35 -11.11 -20.05
N ILE A 59 5.43 -10.50 -19.57
CA ILE A 59 6.31 -11.13 -18.57
C ILE A 59 5.73 -10.94 -17.16
N MET A 60 5.10 -9.80 -16.88
CA MET A 60 4.50 -9.54 -15.57
C MET A 60 3.28 -10.43 -15.32
N ALA A 61 2.41 -10.55 -16.32
CA ALA A 61 1.23 -11.39 -16.27
C ALA A 61 1.62 -12.86 -16.05
N GLY A 62 1.01 -13.49 -15.04
CA GLY A 62 1.25 -14.87 -14.66
C GLY A 62 2.53 -15.14 -13.85
N ASN A 63 3.38 -14.12 -13.63
CA ASN A 63 4.62 -14.27 -12.85
C ASN A 63 4.63 -13.47 -11.54
N ILE A 64 3.64 -12.60 -11.32
CA ILE A 64 3.46 -11.91 -10.05
C ILE A 64 2.23 -12.52 -9.38
N ILE A 65 2.41 -13.12 -8.21
CA ILE A 65 1.29 -13.72 -7.45
C ILE A 65 0.59 -12.72 -6.52
N GLY A 66 1.29 -11.64 -6.16
CA GLY A 66 0.77 -10.61 -5.28
C GLY A 66 1.78 -9.51 -5.02
N VAL A 67 1.26 -8.36 -4.61
CA VAL A 67 2.04 -7.18 -4.26
C VAL A 67 1.54 -6.66 -2.92
N VAL A 68 2.48 -6.36 -2.02
CA VAL A 68 2.18 -5.72 -0.74
C VAL A 68 2.82 -4.33 -0.74
N ALA A 69 1.99 -3.31 -0.61
CA ALA A 69 2.45 -1.95 -0.33
C ALA A 69 2.26 -1.64 1.16
N GLN A 70 3.24 -0.95 1.73
CA GLN A 70 3.26 -0.62 3.15
C GLN A 70 3.71 0.83 3.36
N ARG A 71 3.06 1.51 4.31
CA ARG A 71 3.56 2.75 4.92
C ARG A 71 3.58 2.59 6.44
N LEU A 72 4.59 3.15 7.10
CA LEU A 72 4.63 3.23 8.55
C LEU A 72 4.17 4.61 9.00
N ILE A 73 3.17 4.64 9.87
CA ILE A 73 2.65 5.86 10.46
C ILE A 73 2.80 5.83 11.97
N ARG A 74 2.80 7.01 12.58
CA ARG A 74 2.90 7.17 14.02
C ARG A 74 1.57 6.87 14.70
N LYS A 75 1.60 6.14 15.81
CA LYS A 75 0.41 5.88 16.64
C LYS A 75 0.19 7.04 17.61
N LEU A 76 -1.04 7.51 17.75
CA LEU A 76 -1.38 8.56 18.73
C LEU A 76 -1.00 8.11 20.14
N CYS A 77 -0.48 9.05 20.95
CA CYS A 77 -0.17 8.77 22.34
C CYS A 77 -1.47 8.50 23.12
N PRO A 78 -1.62 7.33 23.78
CA PRO A 78 -2.85 6.98 24.48
C PRO A 78 -3.10 7.84 25.73
N HIS A 79 -2.08 8.58 26.20
CA HIS A 79 -2.17 9.40 27.41
C HIS A 79 -2.59 10.84 27.17
N CYS A 80 -2.46 11.35 25.93
CA CYS A 80 -2.71 12.76 25.66
C CYS A 80 -3.56 13.03 24.42
N LYS A 81 -3.87 12.03 23.58
CA LYS A 81 -4.75 12.25 22.43
C LYS A 81 -6.07 12.89 22.86
N THR A 82 -6.54 13.89 22.11
CA THR A 82 -7.80 14.59 22.40
C THR A 82 -8.83 14.31 21.31
N PRO A 83 -10.09 14.06 21.69
CA PRO A 83 -11.17 13.89 20.72
C PRO A 83 -11.58 15.24 20.13
N TYR A 84 -12.02 15.23 18.88
CA TYR A 84 -12.70 16.36 18.25
C TYR A 84 -13.68 15.87 17.17
N VAL A 85 -14.64 16.72 16.83
CA VAL A 85 -15.56 16.50 15.71
C VAL A 85 -14.89 17.08 14.46
N PRO A 86 -14.71 16.29 13.39
CA PRO A 86 -14.10 16.75 12.15
C PRO A 86 -14.97 17.82 11.49
N ASP A 87 -14.33 18.78 10.82
CA ASP A 87 -15.05 19.75 9.99
C ASP A 87 -15.62 19.11 8.72
N ASP A 88 -16.42 19.86 7.94
CA ASP A 88 -17.06 19.35 6.72
C ASP A 88 -16.06 18.77 5.70
N SER A 89 -14.87 19.35 5.61
CA SER A 89 -13.82 18.91 4.68
C SER A 89 -13.18 17.60 5.14
N GLU A 90 -12.90 17.48 6.44
CA GLU A 90 -12.39 16.26 7.05
C GLU A 90 -13.46 15.15 7.01
N ALA A 91 -14.73 15.48 7.26
CA ALA A 91 -15.85 14.54 7.18
C ALA A 91 -15.99 13.95 5.77
N LEU A 92 -15.83 14.77 4.72
CA LEU A 92 -15.80 14.30 3.33
C LEU A 92 -14.66 13.31 3.08
N ILE A 93 -13.44 13.63 3.52
CA ILE A 93 -12.26 12.76 3.38
C ILE A 93 -12.46 11.41 4.11
N LEU A 94 -13.02 11.46 5.32
CA LEU A 94 -13.34 10.27 6.12
C LEU A 94 -14.36 9.37 5.41
N GLY A 95 -15.20 9.93 4.53
CA GLY A 95 -16.27 9.20 3.86
C GLY A 95 -17.27 8.61 4.86
N TRP A 96 -17.47 9.28 5.99
CA TRP A 96 -18.36 8.84 7.06
C TRP A 96 -19.81 8.88 6.57
N ARG A 97 -20.51 7.75 6.68
CA ARG A 97 -21.89 7.58 6.19
C ARG A 97 -22.86 7.10 7.26
N GLU A 98 -22.39 6.93 8.49
CA GLU A 98 -23.21 6.46 9.60
C GLU A 98 -23.97 7.62 10.25
N ALA A 99 -25.00 7.28 11.02
CA ALA A 99 -25.78 8.27 11.76
C ALA A 99 -24.94 8.84 12.93
N GLY A 100 -24.84 10.17 12.98
CA GLY A 100 -24.07 10.90 14.00
C GLY A 100 -22.75 11.45 13.48
N GLU A 101 -22.12 12.32 14.28
CA GLU A 101 -20.83 12.93 13.98
C GLU A 101 -19.69 11.97 14.40
N PRO A 102 -18.75 11.64 13.51
CA PRO A 102 -17.62 10.81 13.89
C PRO A 102 -16.75 11.59 14.89
N VAL A 103 -16.25 10.91 15.91
CA VAL A 103 -15.25 11.48 16.82
C VAL A 103 -13.89 10.92 16.44
N ILE A 104 -13.00 11.80 15.98
CA ILE A 104 -11.60 11.45 15.67
C ILE A 104 -10.66 12.10 16.67
N TYR A 105 -9.37 11.74 16.60
CA TYR A 105 -8.39 12.13 17.60
C TYR A 105 -7.22 12.88 16.98
N GLN A 106 -6.72 13.87 17.72
CA GLN A 106 -5.54 14.66 17.34
C GLN A 106 -4.40 14.54 18.36
N ALA A 107 -3.20 14.89 17.93
CA ALA A 107 -1.97 14.84 18.72
C ALA A 107 -1.77 16.16 19.48
N THR A 108 -1.54 16.08 20.79
CA THR A 108 -1.33 17.25 21.68
C THR A 108 0.07 17.31 22.28
N GLY A 109 0.58 16.18 22.79
CA GLY A 109 1.88 16.09 23.45
C GLY A 109 1.78 16.03 24.97
N CYS A 110 2.65 15.21 25.58
CA CYS A 110 2.87 15.10 27.03
C CYS A 110 4.26 14.50 27.29
N ASP A 111 4.68 14.45 28.56
CA ASP A 111 5.99 13.91 28.96
C ASP A 111 6.18 12.45 28.51
N ARG A 112 5.11 11.63 28.52
CA ARG A 112 5.15 10.21 28.14
C ARG A 112 5.43 9.95 26.67
N CYS A 113 5.30 10.97 25.83
CA CYS A 113 5.66 10.94 24.41
C CYS A 113 6.67 12.02 24.05
N GLU A 114 7.37 12.60 25.04
CA GLU A 114 8.37 13.66 24.82
C GLU A 114 7.81 14.85 24.03
N GLY A 115 6.56 15.24 24.33
CA GLY A 115 5.89 16.35 23.64
C GLY A 115 5.46 16.07 22.20
N LYS A 116 5.72 14.89 21.63
CA LYS A 116 5.45 14.60 20.20
C LYS A 116 3.96 14.38 19.88
N GLY A 117 3.17 13.97 20.86
CA GLY A 117 1.76 13.56 20.69
C GLY A 117 1.57 12.17 20.07
N TYR A 118 2.67 11.47 19.74
CA TYR A 118 2.67 10.12 19.19
C TYR A 118 3.61 9.21 19.97
N ARG A 119 3.25 7.92 20.09
CA ARG A 119 4.09 6.89 20.72
C ARG A 119 3.90 5.54 20.04
N GLY A 120 4.97 5.04 19.42
CA GLY A 120 4.94 3.83 18.61
C GLY A 120 4.50 4.08 17.17
N ARG A 121 4.41 3.01 16.39
CA ARG A 121 4.05 3.03 14.97
C ARG A 121 3.02 1.94 14.69
N LEU A 122 2.26 2.12 13.62
CA LEU A 122 1.44 1.09 13.00
C LEU A 122 1.71 1.07 11.49
N ALA A 123 1.44 -0.07 10.86
CA ALA A 123 1.56 -0.23 9.41
C ALA A 123 0.20 0.03 8.77
N LEU A 124 0.21 0.86 7.73
CA LEU A 124 -0.83 0.85 6.71
C LEU A 124 -0.45 -0.20 5.68
N ILE A 125 -1.37 -1.09 5.35
CA ILE A 125 -1.10 -2.23 4.48
C ILE A 125 -2.12 -2.27 3.35
N GLU A 126 -1.60 -2.43 2.14
CA GLU A 126 -2.37 -2.62 0.93
C GLU A 126 -1.89 -3.93 0.29
N VAL A 127 -2.81 -4.89 0.14
CA VAL A 127 -2.51 -6.21 -0.43
C VAL A 127 -3.25 -6.37 -1.74
N LEU A 128 -2.51 -6.42 -2.83
CA LEU A 128 -3.01 -6.72 -4.17
C LEU A 128 -2.72 -8.19 -4.47
N ARG A 129 -3.76 -8.98 -4.68
CA ARG A 129 -3.63 -10.37 -5.16
C ARG A 129 -3.88 -10.41 -6.65
N LEU A 130 -3.08 -11.18 -7.36
CA LEU A 130 -3.21 -11.35 -8.80
C LEU A 130 -3.91 -12.68 -9.08
N ASP A 131 -4.90 -12.60 -9.95
CA ASP A 131 -5.65 -13.73 -10.48
C ASP A 131 -5.62 -13.65 -12.02
N THR A 132 -6.25 -14.63 -12.67
CA THR A 132 -6.27 -14.71 -14.14
C THR A 132 -6.86 -13.45 -14.80
N ASN A 133 -7.85 -12.80 -14.18
CA ASN A 133 -8.43 -11.56 -14.71
C ASN A 133 -7.42 -10.40 -14.62
N MET A 134 -6.75 -10.25 -13.48
CA MET A 134 -5.68 -9.26 -13.35
C MET A 134 -4.56 -9.51 -14.36
N ASP A 135 -4.17 -10.77 -14.58
CA ASP A 135 -3.16 -11.13 -15.58
C ASP A 135 -3.58 -10.74 -17.00
N GLU A 136 -4.84 -10.97 -17.39
CA GLU A 136 -5.39 -10.54 -18.69
C GLU A 136 -5.36 -9.00 -18.84
N LEU A 137 -5.75 -8.28 -17.79
CA LEU A 137 -5.71 -6.81 -17.79
C LEU A 137 -4.27 -6.28 -17.89
N ILE A 138 -3.33 -6.89 -17.19
CA ILE A 138 -1.91 -6.53 -17.28
C ILE A 138 -1.38 -6.83 -18.68
N ALA A 139 -1.61 -8.04 -19.20
CA ALA A 139 -1.12 -8.47 -20.51
C ALA A 139 -1.64 -7.62 -21.66
N SER A 140 -2.91 -7.16 -21.57
CA SER A 140 -3.53 -6.28 -22.57
C SER A 140 -3.13 -4.81 -22.45
N GLY A 141 -2.36 -4.44 -21.42
CA GLY A 141 -1.97 -3.05 -21.17
C GLY A 141 -3.15 -2.18 -20.73
N ALA A 142 -4.09 -2.74 -19.97
CA ALA A 142 -5.26 -2.04 -19.49
C ALA A 142 -4.90 -0.78 -18.69
N SER A 143 -5.83 0.19 -18.67
CA SER A 143 -5.63 1.42 -17.93
C SER A 143 -5.53 1.19 -16.42
N MET A 144 -4.83 2.08 -15.71
CA MET A 144 -4.78 2.06 -14.25
C MET A 144 -6.15 2.15 -13.59
N LEU A 145 -7.13 2.80 -14.24
CA LEU A 145 -8.51 2.84 -13.77
C LEU A 145 -9.14 1.43 -13.80
N SER A 146 -8.99 0.72 -14.92
CA SER A 146 -9.49 -0.65 -15.09
C SER A 146 -8.86 -1.62 -14.09
N LEU A 147 -7.54 -1.56 -13.91
CA LEU A 147 -6.82 -2.38 -12.91
C LEU A 147 -7.31 -2.10 -11.49
N ARG A 148 -7.51 -0.81 -11.16
CA ARG A 148 -8.01 -0.40 -9.84
C ARG A 148 -9.43 -0.93 -9.58
N GLN A 149 -10.32 -0.82 -10.57
CA GLN A 149 -11.69 -1.33 -10.44
C GLN A 149 -11.69 -2.85 -10.22
N ALA A 150 -10.97 -3.59 -11.05
CA ALA A 150 -10.88 -5.06 -10.95
C ALA A 150 -10.31 -5.51 -9.60
N ALA A 151 -9.33 -4.77 -9.06
CA ALA A 151 -8.80 -5.03 -7.73
C ALA A 151 -9.85 -4.77 -6.63
N HIS A 152 -10.55 -3.62 -6.67
CA HIS A 152 -11.57 -3.27 -5.67
C HIS A 152 -12.70 -4.30 -5.60
N ASP A 153 -13.17 -4.81 -6.75
CA ASP A 153 -14.22 -5.83 -6.81
C ASP A 153 -13.83 -7.13 -6.05
N ARG A 154 -12.55 -7.31 -5.74
CA ARG A 154 -11.97 -8.46 -5.02
C ARG A 154 -11.51 -8.13 -3.60
N GLY A 155 -11.93 -6.99 -3.07
CA GLY A 155 -11.63 -6.58 -1.69
C GLY A 155 -10.24 -5.95 -1.51
N TYR A 156 -9.60 -5.50 -2.59
CA TYR A 156 -8.43 -4.63 -2.48
C TYR A 156 -8.81 -3.34 -1.74
N ARG A 157 -8.05 -3.02 -0.70
CA ARG A 157 -8.18 -1.80 0.10
C ARG A 157 -6.90 -0.98 -0.05
N PRO A 158 -6.97 0.20 -0.69
CA PRO A 158 -5.85 1.11 -0.80
C PRO A 158 -5.33 1.55 0.58
N LEU A 159 -4.06 1.98 0.62
CA LEU A 159 -3.46 2.57 1.83
C LEU A 159 -4.29 3.72 2.43
N ALA A 160 -4.99 4.49 1.59
CA ALA A 160 -5.86 5.57 2.02
C ALA A 160 -7.05 5.05 2.85
N GLU A 161 -7.73 3.99 2.39
CA GLU A 161 -8.84 3.38 3.12
C GLU A 161 -8.39 2.77 4.44
N ASP A 162 -7.24 2.09 4.43
CA ASP A 162 -6.67 1.51 5.65
C ASP A 162 -6.26 2.59 6.66
N GLY A 163 -5.71 3.71 6.18
CA GLY A 163 -5.40 4.89 6.98
C GLY A 163 -6.65 5.49 7.63
N ILE A 164 -7.71 5.72 6.84
CA ILE A 164 -8.97 6.28 7.35
C ILE A 164 -9.61 5.35 8.38
N ARG A 165 -9.59 4.03 8.16
CA ARG A 165 -10.03 3.05 9.15
C ARG A 165 -9.31 3.24 10.49
N HIS A 166 -7.99 3.40 10.47
CA HIS A 166 -7.20 3.63 11.68
C HIS A 166 -7.43 5.00 12.35
N VAL A 167 -7.83 6.01 11.58
CA VAL A 167 -8.26 7.32 12.12
C VAL A 167 -9.57 7.18 12.88
N LEU A 168 -10.55 6.49 12.28
CA LEU A 168 -11.86 6.24 12.89
C LEU A 168 -11.75 5.35 14.14
N GLU A 169 -10.80 4.41 14.16
CA GLU A 169 -10.45 3.61 15.35
C GLU A 169 -9.69 4.41 16.43
N GLY A 170 -9.33 5.67 16.16
CA GLY A 170 -8.57 6.53 17.08
C GLY A 170 -7.14 6.04 17.35
N MET A 171 -6.55 5.28 16.43
CA MET A 171 -5.18 4.78 16.52
C MET A 171 -4.15 5.80 16.00
N THR A 172 -4.53 6.59 14.99
CA THR A 172 -3.71 7.65 14.39
C THR A 172 -4.56 8.90 14.18
N SER A 173 -3.94 10.01 13.77
CA SER A 173 -4.64 11.24 13.38
C SER A 173 -4.80 11.32 11.85
N LEU A 174 -5.78 12.10 11.40
CA LEU A 174 -5.96 12.39 9.98
C LEU A 174 -4.71 13.07 9.39
N ALA A 175 -4.15 14.04 10.11
CA ALA A 175 -2.92 14.73 9.73
C ALA A 175 -1.73 13.77 9.50
N GLU A 176 -1.63 12.70 10.30
CA GLU A 176 -0.56 11.72 10.15
C GLU A 176 -0.76 10.82 8.92
N VAL A 177 -2.00 10.48 8.57
CA VAL A 177 -2.31 9.73 7.35
C VAL A 177 -2.03 10.59 6.11
N SER A 178 -2.53 11.83 6.07
CA SER A 178 -2.31 12.77 4.95
C SER A 178 -0.83 13.08 4.70
N ARG A 179 0.03 12.92 5.71
CA ARG A 179 1.48 13.10 5.58
C ARG A 179 2.16 12.02 4.74
N VAL A 180 1.61 10.79 4.72
CA VAL A 180 2.26 9.62 4.09
C VAL A 180 1.49 9.03 2.91
N VAL A 181 0.21 9.36 2.79
CA VAL A 181 -0.71 8.87 1.77
C VAL A 181 -1.46 10.06 1.19
N ASP A 182 -1.56 10.09 -0.14
CA ASP A 182 -2.37 11.07 -0.86
C ASP A 182 -3.87 10.77 -0.67
N LEU A 183 -4.60 11.73 -0.10
CA LEU A 183 -6.04 11.63 0.16
C LEU A 183 -6.88 12.42 -0.85
N THR A 184 -6.27 13.08 -1.84
CA THR A 184 -6.99 13.92 -2.82
C THR A 184 -8.05 13.16 -3.59
N GLY A 185 -7.85 11.86 -3.85
CA GLY A 185 -8.85 11.00 -4.50
C GLY A 185 -10.08 10.67 -3.66
N ARG A 186 -10.17 11.16 -2.41
CA ARG A 186 -11.35 11.00 -1.54
C ARG A 186 -12.21 12.26 -1.44
N VAL A 187 -11.75 13.37 -2.01
CA VAL A 187 -12.45 14.66 -2.06
C VAL A 187 -13.22 14.79 -3.36
#